data_AF-A0A3B8WET5-F1
#
_entry.id   AF-A0A3B8WET5-F1
#
_cell.length_a   1.000
_cell.length_b   1.000
_cell.length_c   1.000
_cell.angle_alpha   90.00
_cell.angle_beta   90.00
_cell.angle_gamma   90.00
#
_symmetry.space_group_name_H-M   'P 1'
#
loop_
_entity.id
_entity.type
_entity.pdbx_description
1 polymer ?
#
loop_
_entity_poly.entity_id
_entity_poly.type
_entity_poly.pdbx_seq_one_letter_code
_entity_poly.pdbx_strand_id
1 'polypeptide(L)' 'MNRWLPRTYLTLVYLLLYVPIVVLVVFSFNDSRTGYEWGGLSLRWYEALLNNRAMVQAMWNSLWLALSA' A
#
# COMPACT_ATOMS: atom_id res chain seq x y z
N MET A 1 12.83 33.35 -14.89
CA MET A 1 12.90 31.96 -14.37
C MET A 1 11.49 31.52 -14.01
N ASN A 2 10.85 30.70 -14.86
CA ASN A 2 9.44 30.31 -14.70
C ASN A 2 9.25 29.43 -13.46
N ARG A 3 8.67 29.98 -12.39
CA ARG A 3 8.42 29.29 -11.11
C ARG A 3 7.47 28.08 -11.22
N TRP A 4 6.85 27.89 -12.39
CA TRP A 4 5.95 26.79 -12.70
C TRP A 4 6.67 25.50 -13.10
N LEU A 5 7.82 25.60 -13.77
CA LEU A 5 8.58 24.43 -14.25
C LEU A 5 9.05 23.49 -13.12
N PRO A 6 9.63 23.99 -12.02
CA PRO A 6 10.04 23.13 -10.90
C PRO A 6 8.85 22.44 -10.23
N ARG A 7 7.71 23.14 -10.14
CA ARG A 7 6.50 22.59 -9.50
C ARG A 7 5.91 21.45 -10.32
N THR A 8 5.76 21.64 -11.63
CA THR A 8 5.24 20.59 -12.52
C THR A 8 6.17 19.38 -12.55
N TYR A 9 7.49 19.60 -12.57
CA TYR A 9 8.47 18.51 -12.50
C TYR A 9 8.32 17.70 -11.20
N LEU A 10 8.33 18.36 -10.04
CA LEU A 10 8.15 17.68 -8.76
C LEU A 10 6.82 16.94 -8.66
N THR A 11 5.73 17.54 -9.14
CA THR A 11 4.41 16.88 -9.17
C THR A 11 4.44 15.61 -10.02
N LEU A 12 5.06 15.62 -11.20
CA LEU A 12 5.16 14.43 -12.05
C LEU A 12 6.01 13.33 -11.40
N VAL A 13 7.13 13.72 -10.78
CA VAL A 13 7.98 12.77 -10.04
C VAL A 13 7.19 12.12 -8.91
N TYR A 14 6.50 12.91 -8.09
CA TYR A 14 5.67 12.38 -7.02
C TYR A 14 4.55 11.49 -7.57
N LEU A 15 3.84 11.90 -8.62
CA LEU A 15 2.82 11.05 -9.23
C LEU A 15 3.38 9.71 -9.66
N LEU A 16 4.53 9.69 -10.34
CA LEU A 16 5.16 8.45 -10.78
C LEU A 16 5.52 7.53 -9.60
N LEU A 17 5.99 8.09 -8.48
CA LEU A 17 6.33 7.33 -7.27
C LEU A 17 5.09 6.80 -6.53
N TYR A 18 4.02 7.59 -6.47
CA TYR A 18 2.83 7.24 -5.69
C TYR A 18 1.78 6.44 -6.47
N VAL A 19 1.70 6.57 -7.80
CA VAL A 19 0.77 5.79 -8.63
C VAL A 19 0.85 4.28 -8.37
N PRO A 20 2.02 3.61 -8.37
CA PRO A 20 2.07 2.17 -8.10
C PRO A 20 1.60 1.83 -6.69
N ILE A 21 1.85 2.69 -5.70
CA ILE A 21 1.37 2.51 -4.32
C ILE A 21 -0.16 2.60 -4.29
N VAL A 22 -0.74 3.59 -4.99
CA VAL A 22 -2.19 3.74 -5.10
C VAL A 22 -2.81 2.52 -5.80
N VAL A 23 -2.18 2.02 -6.85
CA VAL A 23 -2.61 0.79 -7.53
C VAL A 23 -2.63 -0.38 -6.55
N LEU A 24 -1.56 -0.59 -5.77
CA LEU A 24 -1.50 -1.63 -4.74
C LEU A 24 -2.61 -1.46 -3.69
N VAL A 25 -2.87 -0.24 -3.24
CA VAL A 25 -3.96 0.07 -2.28
C VAL A 25 -5.32 -0.22 -2.89
N VAL A 26 -5.58 0.13 -4.15
CA VAL A 26 -6.86 -0.19 -4.79
C VAL A 26 -7.03 -1.71 -4.94
N PHE A 27 -5.98 -2.41 -5.35
CA PHE A 27 -6.01 -3.87 -5.50
C PHE A 27 -6.07 -4.62 -4.16
N SER A 28 -5.65 -4.03 -3.03
CA SER A 28 -5.81 -4.68 -1.71
C SER A 28 -7.27 -4.82 -1.29
N PHE A 29 -8.17 -4.04 -1.88
CA PHE A 29 -9.62 -4.19 -1.71
C PHE A 29 -10.26 -5.17 -2.71
N ASN A 30 -9.49 -5.79 -3.62
CA ASN A 30 -10.04 -6.71 -4.60
C ASN A 30 -10.36 -8.07 -3.96
N ASP A 31 -11.62 -8.53 -4.09
CA ASP A 31 -12.04 -9.85 -3.60
C ASP A 31 -11.53 -11.03 -4.44
N SER A 32 -10.84 -10.76 -5.55
CA SER A 32 -10.16 -11.81 -6.33
C SER A 32 -8.87 -12.27 -5.65
N ARG A 33 -8.51 -13.54 -5.84
CA ARG A 33 -7.19 -14.08 -5.47
C ARG A 33 -6.10 -13.72 -6.47
N THR A 34 -6.48 -13.38 -7.69
CA THR A 34 -5.58 -13.05 -8.80
C THR A 34 -5.80 -11.61 -9.24
N GLY A 35 -4.72 -10.86 -9.43
CA GLY A 35 -4.79 -9.43 -9.79
C GLY A 35 -5.35 -9.14 -11.19
N TYR A 36 -5.62 -10.17 -11.99
CA TYR A 36 -6.15 -10.03 -13.36
C TYR A 36 -7.67 -9.95 -13.42
N GLU A 37 -8.37 -10.37 -12.37
CA GLU A 37 -9.84 -10.35 -12.32
C GLU A 37 -10.30 -9.43 -11.18
N TRP A 38 -11.31 -8.59 -11.46
CA TRP A 38 -11.91 -7.74 -10.44
C TRP A 38 -13.06 -8.48 -9.75
N GLY A 39 -12.84 -8.92 -8.52
CA GLY A 39 -13.82 -9.68 -7.72
C GLY A 39 -14.82 -8.81 -6.95
N GLY A 40 -14.71 -7.48 -7.05
CA GLY A 40 -15.48 -6.53 -6.24
C GLY A 40 -14.68 -5.96 -5.07
N LEU A 41 -15.26 -4.97 -4.40
CA LEU A 41 -14.65 -4.30 -3.24
C LEU A 41 -14.90 -5.11 -1.96
N SER A 42 -13.84 -5.45 -1.24
CA SER A 42 -13.87 -6.37 -0.10
C SER A 42 -12.80 -6.05 0.93
N LEU A 43 -13.08 -6.35 2.20
CA LEU A 43 -12.14 -6.26 3.32
C LEU A 43 -11.62 -7.64 3.77
N ARG A 44 -11.98 -8.71 3.05
CA ARG A 44 -11.69 -10.11 3.41
C ARG A 44 -10.21 -10.35 3.74
N TRP A 45 -9.29 -9.72 3.00
CA TRP A 45 -7.85 -9.86 3.22
C TRP A 45 -7.37 -9.19 4.50
N TYR A 46 -7.97 -8.07 4.90
CA TYR A 46 -7.68 -7.42 6.18
C TYR A 46 -8.18 -8.27 7.35
N GLU A 47 -9.38 -8.86 7.24
CA GLU A 47 -9.89 -9.80 8.24
C GLU A 47 -9.01 -11.05 8.35
N ALA A 48 -8.60 -11.63 7.21
CA ALA A 48 -7.69 -12.77 7.17
C ALA A 48 -6.33 -12.44 7.81
N LEU A 49 -5.80 -11.24 7.57
CA LEU A 49 -4.55 -10.76 8.15
C LEU A 49 -4.64 -10.66 9.69
N LEU A 50 -5.70 -10.04 10.20
CA LEU A 50 -5.91 -9.86 11.64
C LEU A 50 -6.16 -11.20 12.37
N ASN A 51 -6.79 -12.16 11.70
CA ASN A 51 -6.98 -13.51 12.22
C ASN A 51 -5.70 -14.37 12.17
N ASN A 52 -4.67 -13.95 11.42
CA ASN A 52 -3.39 -14.64 11.37
C ASN A 52 -2.45 -14.16 12.49
N ARG A 53 -2.51 -14.86 13.63
CA ARG A 53 -1.70 -14.55 14.82
C ARG A 53 -0.20 -14.46 14.54
N ALA A 54 0.34 -15.35 13.70
CA ALA A 54 1.75 -15.37 13.38
C ALA A 54 2.16 -14.08 12.62
N MET A 55 1.33 -13.64 11.68
CA MET A 55 1.59 -12.42 10.91
C MET A 55 1.49 -11.16 11.77
N VAL A 56 0.46 -11.08 12.62
CA VAL A 56 0.29 -9.96 13.56
C VAL A 56 1.45 -9.89 14.57
N GLN A 57 1.90 -11.04 15.07
CA GLN A 57 3.06 -11.10 15.96
C GLN A 57 4.35 -10.68 15.25
N ALA A 58 4.56 -11.11 14.00
CA ALA A 58 5.70 -10.67 13.20
C ALA A 58 5.72 -9.15 13.00
N MET A 59 4.56 -8.54 12.69
CA MET A 59 4.42 -7.08 12.60
C MET A 59 4.83 -6.38 13.89
N TRP A 60 4.35 -6.86 15.05
CA TRP A 60 4.72 -6.29 16.34
C TRP A 60 6.19 -6.46 16.66
N ASN A 61 6.78 -7.61 16.34
CA ASN A 61 8.20 -7.85 16.53
C ASN A 61 9.04 -6.88 15.69
N SER A 62 8.67 -6.64 14.42
CA SER A 62 9.34 -5.66 13.56
C SER A 62 9.25 -4.23 14.12
N LEU A 63 8.08 -3.82 14.59
CA LEU A 63 7.89 -2.52 15.24
C LEU A 63 8.71 -2.39 16.51
N TRP A 64 8.70 -3.42 17.36
CA TRP A 64 9.50 -3.45 18.57
C TRP A 64 10.98 -3.30 18.29
N LEU A 65 11.52 -4.09 17.36
CA LEU A 65 12.92 -4.01 16.97
C LEU A 65 13.29 -2.62 16.42
N ALA A 66 12.43 -2.01 15.61
CA ALA A 66 12.70 -0.69 15.05
C ALA A 66 12.68 0.45 16.08
N LEU A 67 11.95 0.28 17.19
CA LEU A 67 11.82 1.29 18.25
C LEU A 67 12.78 1.05 19.42
N SER A 68 13.23 -0.19 19.63
CA SER A 68 14.15 -0.55 20.71
C SER A 68 15.61 -0.61 20.31
N ALA A 69 15.91 -0.67 19.00
CA ALA A 69 17.25 -0.50 18.44
C ALA A 69 17.62 0.98 18.28
#